data_AF-A0A3S0QHX3-F1
#
_entry.id   AF-A0A3S0QHX3-F1
#
_cell.length_a   1.000
_cell.length_b   1.000
_cell.length_c   1.000
_cell.angle_alpha   90.00
_cell.angle_beta   90.00
_cell.angle_gamma   90.00
#
_symmetry.space_group_name_H-M   'P 1'
#
loop_
_entity.id
_entity.type
_entity.pdbx_description
1 polymer ?
#
loop_
_entity_poly.entity_id
_entity_poly.type
_entity_poly.pdbx_seq_one_letter_code
_entity_poly.pdbx_strand_id
1 'polypeptide(L)'
;MPLTVLLISAVSVAFVSPGWADTLPLSKIDRKTEAAIRRSNAKQNVRCFDYILKDFLERKIRKADIYVTFNDPAIDGIGIGIAETDENYSCEAGELRSWEQGSYQVAKKFK
;
A
#
# COMPACT_ATOMS: atom_id res chain seq x y z
N MET A 1 -56.75 -16.88 -17.15
CA MET A 1 -55.64 -17.13 -16.20
C MET A 1 -54.46 -17.71 -16.96
N PRO A 2 -53.33 -17.00 -17.11
CA PRO A 2 -52.05 -17.66 -17.32
C PRO A 2 -51.12 -17.38 -16.14
N LEU A 3 -50.52 -18.47 -15.66
CA LEU A 3 -49.51 -18.52 -14.61
C LEU A 3 -48.17 -18.15 -15.26
N THR A 4 -47.69 -16.92 -15.05
CA THR A 4 -46.36 -16.50 -15.55
C THR A 4 -45.32 -16.78 -14.48
N VAL A 5 -44.44 -17.72 -14.77
CA VAL A 5 -43.33 -18.17 -13.93
C VAL A 5 -42.37 -17.01 -13.65
N LEU A 6 -42.21 -16.66 -12.38
CA LEU A 6 -41.23 -15.67 -11.92
C LEU A 6 -39.84 -16.32 -11.91
N LEU A 7 -38.99 -15.95 -12.88
CA LEU A 7 -37.56 -16.25 -12.86
C LEU A 7 -36.88 -15.34 -11.83
N ILE A 8 -36.59 -15.90 -10.66
CA ILE A 8 -35.77 -15.23 -9.63
C ILE A 8 -34.31 -15.33 -10.08
N SER A 9 -33.82 -14.30 -10.75
CA SER A 9 -32.38 -14.13 -11.00
C SER A 9 -31.69 -13.92 -9.66
N ALA A 10 -31.01 -14.96 -9.18
CA ALA A 10 -30.13 -14.86 -8.02
C ALA A 10 -28.94 -13.95 -8.39
N VAL A 11 -29.00 -12.69 -7.94
CA VAL A 11 -27.85 -11.79 -7.97
C VAL A 11 -26.87 -12.31 -6.93
N SER A 12 -25.86 -13.05 -7.38
CA SER A 12 -24.69 -13.38 -6.58
C SER A 12 -23.97 -12.09 -6.24
N VAL A 13 -24.29 -11.50 -5.09
CA VAL A 13 -23.52 -10.40 -4.52
C VAL A 13 -22.17 -11.00 -4.16
N ALA A 14 -21.18 -10.83 -5.04
CA ALA A 14 -19.80 -11.11 -4.70
C ALA A 14 -19.44 -10.22 -3.52
N PHE A 15 -19.32 -10.82 -2.33
CA PHE A 15 -18.80 -10.16 -1.15
C PHE A 15 -17.33 -9.81 -1.43
N VAL A 16 -17.10 -8.64 -2.00
CA VAL A 16 -15.77 -8.03 -2.02
C VAL A 16 -15.51 -7.66 -0.57
N SER A 17 -14.73 -8.47 0.12
CA SER A 17 -14.24 -8.10 1.45
C SER A 17 -13.51 -6.77 1.28
N PRO A 18 -13.88 -5.69 2.00
CA PRO A 18 -13.10 -4.47 1.96
C PRO A 18 -11.69 -4.87 2.41
N GLY A 19 -10.72 -4.82 1.51
CA GLY A 19 -9.32 -5.06 1.89
C GLY A 19 -8.98 -4.09 3.00
N TRP A 20 -8.56 -4.57 4.15
CA TRP A 20 -8.04 -3.67 5.18
C TRP A 20 -6.59 -3.37 4.84
N ALA A 21 -6.17 -2.14 5.09
CA ALA A 21 -4.77 -1.78 4.97
C ALA A 21 -3.96 -2.61 5.98
N ASP A 22 -2.96 -3.35 5.49
CA ASP A 22 -2.03 -4.09 6.31
C ASP A 22 -0.84 -3.19 6.64
N THR A 23 -0.57 -2.94 7.92
CA THR A 23 0.62 -2.22 8.37
C THR A 23 1.53 -3.16 9.15
N LEU A 24 2.74 -3.38 8.65
CA LEU A 24 3.74 -4.24 9.30
C LEU A 24 5.08 -3.52 9.44
N PRO A 25 5.82 -3.73 10.54
CA PRO A 25 7.21 -3.30 10.59
C PRO A 25 8.03 -4.07 9.54
N LEU A 26 8.99 -3.41 8.90
CA LEU A 26 9.83 -3.96 7.84
C LEU A 26 10.58 -5.22 8.28
N SER A 27 10.91 -5.32 9.57
CA SER A 27 11.51 -6.52 10.18
C SER A 27 10.61 -7.78 10.13
N LYS A 28 9.30 -7.61 9.93
CA LYS A 28 8.30 -8.69 9.83
C LYS A 28 7.84 -8.97 8.40
N ILE A 29 8.31 -8.19 7.43
CA ILE A 29 8.03 -8.42 6.01
C ILE A 29 8.93 -9.55 5.53
N ASP A 30 8.33 -10.72 5.39
CA ASP A 30 8.99 -11.88 4.80
C ASP A 30 8.95 -11.83 3.27
N ARG A 31 9.64 -12.79 2.63
CA ARG A 31 9.71 -12.88 1.17
C ARG A 31 8.33 -13.04 0.52
N LYS A 32 7.38 -13.69 1.20
CA LYS A 32 6.02 -13.91 0.67
C LYS A 32 5.24 -12.59 0.65
N THR A 33 5.32 -11.83 1.73
CA THR A 33 4.68 -10.54 1.91
C THR A 33 5.29 -9.51 0.96
N GLU A 34 6.62 -9.46 0.85
CA GLU A 34 7.31 -8.61 -0.12
C GLU A 34 6.86 -8.93 -1.55
N ALA A 35 6.79 -10.21 -1.92
CA ALA A 35 6.31 -10.61 -3.24
C ALA A 35 4.83 -10.23 -3.47
N ALA A 36 4.00 -10.23 -2.41
CA ALA A 36 2.62 -9.77 -2.50
C ALA A 36 2.56 -8.26 -2.76
N ILE A 37 3.27 -7.46 -1.97
CA ILE A 37 3.38 -5.99 -2.13
C ILE A 37 3.83 -5.64 -3.56
N ARG A 38 4.87 -6.32 -4.05
CA ARG A 38 5.42 -6.07 -5.40
C ARG A 38 4.44 -6.44 -6.52
N ARG A 39 3.59 -7.45 -6.33
CA ARG A 39 2.60 -7.87 -7.33
C ARG A 39 1.34 -7.01 -7.33
N SER A 40 0.94 -6.49 -6.17
CA SER A 40 -0.27 -5.67 -6.03
C SER A 40 -0.04 -4.19 -6.40
N ASN A 41 1.19 -3.78 -6.70
CA ASN A 41 1.55 -2.40 -6.98
C ASN A 41 2.08 -2.18 -8.41
N ALA A 42 1.88 -0.97 -8.92
CA ALA A 42 2.48 -0.54 -10.17
C ALA A 42 4.02 -0.54 -10.09
N LYS A 43 4.70 -0.83 -11.20
CA LYS A 43 6.17 -0.94 -11.25
C LYS A 43 6.89 0.30 -10.74
N GLN A 44 6.35 1.49 -11.04
CA GLN A 44 6.90 2.75 -10.58
C GLN A 44 6.77 2.94 -9.06
N ASN A 45 5.68 2.47 -8.44
CA ASN A 45 5.51 2.51 -6.98
C ASN A 45 6.50 1.54 -6.31
N VAL A 46 6.72 0.37 -6.90
CA VAL A 46 7.73 -0.59 -6.42
C VAL A 46 9.15 0.00 -6.49
N ARG A 47 9.50 0.71 -7.57
CA ARG A 47 10.80 1.41 -7.68
C ARG A 47 10.95 2.52 -6.64
N CYS A 48 9.88 3.27 -6.39
CA CYS A 48 9.84 4.26 -5.32
C CYS A 48 10.09 3.61 -3.95
N PHE A 49 9.43 2.48 -3.69
CA PHE A 49 9.56 1.74 -2.45
C PHE A 49 10.98 1.23 -2.23
N ASP A 50 11.59 0.63 -3.24
CA ASP A 50 12.99 0.18 -3.19
C ASP A 50 13.95 1.35 -2.93
N TYR A 51 13.66 2.53 -3.50
CA TYR A 51 14.46 3.73 -3.30
C TYR A 51 14.43 4.23 -1.85
N ILE A 52 13.23 4.41 -1.27
CA ILE A 52 13.11 4.94 0.09
C ILE A 52 13.58 3.93 1.15
N LEU A 53 13.35 2.63 0.93
CA LEU A 53 13.90 1.60 1.81
C LEU A 53 15.43 1.63 1.81
N LYS A 54 16.05 1.81 0.64
CA LYS A 54 17.50 1.93 0.55
C LYS A 54 18.01 3.14 1.34
N ASP A 55 17.39 4.31 1.19
CA ASP A 55 17.73 5.52 1.95
C ASP A 55 17.66 5.28 3.46
N PHE A 56 16.59 4.66 3.95
CA PHE A 56 16.43 4.39 5.38
C PHE A 56 17.47 3.42 5.94
N LEU A 57 17.81 2.39 5.17
CA LEU A 57 18.85 1.43 5.55
C LEU A 57 20.25 2.08 5.53
N GLU A 58 20.52 2.98 4.59
CA GLU A 58 21.76 3.77 4.55
C GLU A 58 21.86 4.76 5.72
N ARG A 59 20.73 5.36 6.13
CA ARG A 59 20.57 6.16 7.36
C ARG A 59 20.64 5.32 8.66
N LYS A 60 20.77 3.99 8.55
CA LYS A 60 20.83 3.03 9.67
C LYS A 60 19.58 3.02 10.56
N ILE A 61 18.42 3.37 10.00
CA ILE A 61 17.15 3.21 10.70
C ILE A 61 16.88 1.71 10.89
N ARG A 62 16.50 1.30 12.11
CA ARG A 62 16.26 -0.12 12.39
C ARG A 62 15.02 -0.57 11.62
N LYS A 63 15.08 -1.76 11.01
CA LYS A 63 13.92 -2.34 10.31
C LYS A 63 12.68 -2.54 11.20
N ALA A 64 12.86 -2.61 12.52
CA ALA A 64 11.74 -2.69 13.46
C ALA A 64 10.97 -1.38 13.57
N ASP A 65 11.61 -0.25 13.24
CA ASP A 65 11.03 1.09 13.38
C ASP A 65 10.47 1.62 12.06
N ILE A 66 10.73 0.94 10.93
CA ILE A 66 10.16 1.28 9.63
C ILE A 66 8.88 0.48 9.47
N TYR A 67 7.74 1.15 9.29
CA TYR A 67 6.44 0.52 9.04
C TYR A 67 6.10 0.65 7.56
N VAL A 68 5.51 -0.42 7.01
CA VAL A 68 5.05 -0.45 5.63
C VAL A 68 3.57 -0.76 5.64
N THR A 69 2.79 0.11 5.01
CA THR A 69 1.35 -0.05 4.80
C THR A 69 1.08 -0.46 3.35
N PHE A 70 0.33 -1.52 3.15
CA PHE A 70 0.00 -2.07 1.82
C PHE A 70 -1.41 -2.66 1.82
N ASN A 71 -1.92 -3.03 0.64
CA ASN A 71 -3.30 -3.50 0.44
C ASN A 71 -4.38 -2.49 0.90
N ASP A 72 -4.05 -1.21 0.97
CA ASP A 72 -5.00 -0.16 1.32
C ASP A 72 -5.92 0.12 0.12
N PRO A 73 -7.25 -0.10 0.23
CA PRO A 73 -8.17 0.17 -0.86
C PRO A 73 -8.36 1.67 -1.13
N ALA A 74 -7.96 2.54 -0.20
CA ALA A 74 -8.05 3.99 -0.34
C ALA A 74 -6.81 4.60 -1.03
N ILE A 75 -5.71 3.84 -1.11
CA ILE A 75 -4.42 4.34 -1.61
C ILE A 75 -3.85 3.37 -2.66
N ASP A 76 -3.69 3.86 -3.89
CA ASP A 76 -3.00 3.11 -4.96
C ASP A 76 -1.48 3.24 -4.81
N GLY A 77 -0.93 2.56 -3.79
CA GLY A 77 0.47 2.66 -3.46
C GLY A 77 0.91 1.91 -2.22
N ILE A 78 2.08 2.32 -1.73
CA ILE A 78 2.73 1.75 -0.53
C ILE A 78 2.98 2.90 0.43
N GLY A 79 2.46 2.81 1.65
CA GLY A 79 2.77 3.73 2.74
C GLY A 79 4.03 3.29 3.48
N ILE A 80 4.86 4.24 3.92
CA ILE A 80 6.07 3.98 4.69
C ILE A 80 6.18 5.00 5.81
N GLY A 81 6.24 4.56 7.08
CA GLY A 81 6.41 5.43 8.24
C GLY A 81 7.59 5.03 9.11
N ILE A 82 8.05 5.94 9.95
CA ILE A 82 9.09 5.68 10.96
C ILE A 82 8.47 5.86 12.35
N ALA A 83 8.52 4.85 13.23
CA ALA A 83 7.80 4.86 14.52
C ALA A 83 8.19 6.02 15.45
N GLU A 84 9.46 6.39 15.44
CA GLU A 84 10.03 7.35 16.39
C GLU A 84 9.97 8.80 15.85
N THR A 85 9.42 9.01 14.65
CA THR A 85 9.35 10.34 14.03
C THR A 85 7.98 10.57 13.40
N ASP A 86 7.67 11.83 13.10
CA ASP A 86 6.49 12.18 12.30
C ASP A 86 6.74 11.98 10.78
N GLU A 87 7.89 11.42 10.39
CA GLU A 87 8.24 11.18 8.99
C GLU A 87 7.36 10.06 8.41
N ASN A 88 6.44 10.45 7.53
CA ASN A 88 5.55 9.55 6.81
C ASN A 88 5.69 9.79 5.31
N TYR A 89 5.80 8.70 4.56
CA TYR A 89 5.96 8.71 3.12
C TYR A 89 4.93 7.81 2.45
N SER A 90 4.67 8.08 1.18
CA SER A 90 3.97 7.12 0.33
C SER A 90 4.60 7.05 -1.05
N CYS A 91 4.47 5.89 -1.67
CA CYS A 91 4.85 5.62 -3.05
C CYS A 91 3.58 5.40 -3.87
N GLU A 92 3.07 6.48 -4.47
CA GLU A 92 1.80 6.54 -5.17
C GLU A 92 1.97 7.20 -6.53
N ALA A 93 1.32 6.68 -7.57
CA ALA A 93 1.41 7.20 -8.94
C ALA A 93 2.86 7.42 -9.46
N GLY A 94 3.83 6.64 -8.98
CA GLY A 94 5.25 6.81 -9.28
C GLY A 94 5.89 8.01 -8.59
N GLU A 95 5.29 8.54 -7.53
CA GLU A 95 5.80 9.67 -6.75
C GLU A 95 6.16 9.19 -5.34
N LEU A 96 7.34 9.56 -4.87
CA LEU A 96 7.65 9.56 -3.45
C LEU A 96 7.07 10.84 -2.86
N ARG A 97 6.05 10.67 -2.02
CA ARG A 97 5.37 11.75 -1.31
C ARG A 97 5.82 11.75 0.14
N SER A 98 6.19 12.91 0.66
CA SER A 98 6.45 13.14 2.09
C SER A 98 5.22 13.81 2.68
N TRP A 99 4.66 13.25 3.74
CA TRP A 99 3.44 13.73 4.37
C TRP A 99 3.74 14.52 5.64
N GLU A 100 3.08 15.67 5.77
CA GLU A 100 3.13 16.52 6.94
C GLU A 100 1.77 17.21 7.12
N GLN A 101 1.19 17.09 8.32
CA GLN A 101 -0.08 17.73 8.70
C GLN A 101 -1.25 17.51 7.70
N GLY A 102 -1.34 16.31 7.12
CA GLY A 102 -2.41 15.96 6.17
C GLY A 102 -2.20 16.48 4.74
N SER A 103 -1.07 17.13 4.46
CA SER A 103 -0.63 17.52 3.13
C SER A 103 0.59 16.70 2.72
N TYR A 104 0.90 16.65 1.42
CA TYR A 104 2.11 16.03 0.94
C TYR A 104 2.92 16.92 0.01
N GLN A 105 4.22 16.66 -0.03
CA GLN A 105 5.14 17.19 -1.03
C GLN A 105 5.74 16.05 -1.84
N VAL A 106 5.91 16.24 -3.15
CA VAL A 106 6.56 15.25 -4.01
C VAL A 106 8.08 15.41 -3.88
N ALA A 107 8.71 14.47 -3.19
CA ALA A 107 10.16 14.44 -3.02
C ALA A 107 10.88 13.92 -4.28
N LYS A 108 10.27 12.97 -5.01
CA LYS A 108 10.86 12.37 -6.21
C LYS A 108 9.82 11.72 -7.10
N LYS A 109 10.06 11.67 -8.42
CA LYS A 109 9.25 10.92 -9.39
C LYS A 109 10.03 9.76 -10.00
N PHE A 110 9.30 8.69 -10.33
CA PHE A 110 9.79 7.43 -10.86
C PHE A 110 9.03 7.11 -12.14
N LYS A 111 9.77 6.63 -13.14
CA LYS A 111 9.26 6.22 -14.46
C LYS A 111 9.47 4.72 -14.64
#